data_AF-A0A813SNE3-F1
#
_entry.id   AF-A0A813SNE3-F1
#
_cell.length_a   1.000
_cell.length_b   1.000
_cell.length_c   1.000
_cell.angle_alpha   90.00
_cell.angle_beta   90.00
_cell.angle_gamma   90.00
#
_symmetry.space_group_name_H-M   'P 1'
#
loop_
_entity.id
_entity.type
_entity.pdbx_description
1 polymer ?
#
loop_
_entity_poly.entity_id
_entity_poly.type
_entity_poly.pdbx_seq_one_letter_code
_entity_poly.pdbx_strand_id
1 'polypeptide(L)'
;MNLEDTKYVSMIILLASNLIMILIGICLQRFLLHRNGNVLSKIQYIISCLTSGILLGTLLMIILPNSLELVAHQWYTINMGYLLIGLGFFLICIIQELTNLFELYLSKRQNKNEQEKLVDSSVTSHHNHQLGHIVTIVFALGTHNFFDGILIGGQTKDTATLWLLLGAICFHMSLLAFSVTLRLLINNKNYFQVFCAMSIWSIMGPIGVFIGLLVSSDSSELNLINGILQCLSAGTFIYITFIDMIRDDLMKTKLCPFINIILIFVGFLIIVLISLWYQHAH
;
A
#
# COMPACT_ATOMS: atom_id res chain seq x y z
N MET A 1 -5.53 8.17 -30.63
CA MET A 1 -4.35 7.67 -29.89
C MET A 1 -4.38 6.15 -29.97
N ASN A 2 -3.30 5.52 -30.39
CA ASN A 2 -3.28 4.06 -30.53
C ASN A 2 -3.12 3.39 -29.14
N LEU A 3 -3.33 2.08 -29.06
CA LEU A 3 -3.31 1.36 -27.79
C LEU A 3 -1.93 1.45 -27.09
N GLU A 4 -0.85 1.33 -27.86
CA GLU A 4 0.52 1.47 -27.34
C GLU A 4 0.78 2.86 -26.77
N ASP A 5 0.43 3.92 -27.51
CA ASP A 5 0.52 5.31 -27.02
C ASP A 5 -0.26 5.49 -25.71
N THR A 6 -1.43 4.85 -25.61
CA THR A 6 -2.27 4.89 -24.41
C THR A 6 -1.59 4.23 -23.22
N LYS A 7 -0.85 3.13 -23.43
CA LYS A 7 -0.06 2.48 -22.38
C LYS A 7 1.09 3.37 -21.90
N TYR A 8 1.81 4.05 -22.79
CA TYR A 8 2.84 5.02 -22.38
C TYR A 8 2.25 6.20 -21.60
N VAL A 9 1.11 6.73 -22.04
CA VAL A 9 0.40 7.79 -21.31
C VAL A 9 -0.07 7.30 -19.94
N SER A 10 -0.52 6.04 -19.83
CA SER A 10 -0.93 5.45 -18.56
C SER A 10 0.21 5.40 -17.53
N MET A 11 1.45 5.13 -17.96
CA MET A 11 2.62 5.14 -17.08
C MET A 11 2.83 6.51 -16.44
N ILE A 12 2.71 7.57 -17.24
CA ILE A 12 2.89 8.95 -16.80
C ILE A 12 1.76 9.34 -15.83
N ILE A 13 0.51 8.99 -16.17
CA ILE A 13 -0.65 9.31 -15.33
C ILE A 13 -0.58 8.58 -13.98
N LEU A 14 -0.22 7.30 -13.96
CA LEU A 14 -0.04 6.52 -12.71
C LEU A 14 1.04 7.14 -11.83
N LEU A 15 2.21 7.43 -12.41
CA LEU A 15 3.32 8.02 -11.66
C LEU A 15 2.94 9.40 -11.12
N ALA A 16 2.36 10.26 -11.96
CA ALA A 16 1.99 11.62 -11.59
C ALA A 16 0.90 11.64 -10.52
N SER A 17 -0.18 10.85 -10.67
CA SER A 17 -1.26 10.78 -9.69
C SER A 17 -0.74 10.34 -8.31
N ASN A 18 0.07 9.28 -8.25
CA ASN A 18 0.68 8.82 -7.00
C ASN A 18 1.60 9.87 -6.38
N LEU A 19 2.50 10.49 -7.16
CA LEU A 19 3.42 11.53 -6.66
C LEU A 19 2.66 12.76 -6.15
N ILE A 20 1.61 13.19 -6.84
CA ILE A 20 0.75 14.29 -6.39
C ILE A 20 0.13 13.96 -5.03
N MET A 21 -0.43 12.76 -4.87
CA MET A 21 -1.06 12.37 -3.60
C MET A 21 -0.05 12.21 -2.45
N ILE A 22 1.16 11.73 -2.73
CA ILE A 22 2.27 11.70 -1.76
C ILE A 22 2.63 13.13 -1.31
N LEU A 23 2.78 14.05 -2.26
CA LEU A 23 3.08 15.46 -1.95
C LEU A 23 1.95 16.12 -1.17
N ILE A 24 0.69 15.86 -1.52
CA ILE A 24 -0.48 16.34 -0.77
C ILE A 24 -0.43 15.81 0.67
N GLY A 25 -0.13 14.52 0.88
CA GLY A 25 0.02 13.93 2.21
C GLY A 25 1.14 14.61 3.04
N ILE A 26 2.30 14.86 2.42
CA ILE A 26 3.42 15.58 3.06
C ILE A 26 3.02 17.02 3.41
N CYS A 27 2.42 17.74 2.48
CA CYS A 27 1.97 19.11 2.68
C CYS A 27 0.92 19.20 3.79
N LEU A 28 -0.05 18.29 3.81
CA LEU A 28 -1.05 18.19 4.86
C LEU A 28 -0.39 17.95 6.23
N GLN A 29 0.54 16.99 6.33
CA GLN A 29 1.22 16.74 7.59
C GLN A 29 2.05 17.94 8.06
N ARG A 30 2.76 18.63 7.16
CA ARG A 30 3.50 19.86 7.49
C ARG A 30 2.58 20.98 7.96
N PHE A 31 1.44 21.14 7.30
CA PHE A 31 0.42 22.12 7.70
C PHE A 31 -0.13 21.81 9.09
N LEU A 32 -0.43 20.55 9.38
CA LEU A 32 -0.91 20.11 10.68
C LEU A 32 0.13 20.37 11.79
N LEU A 33 1.43 20.17 11.52
CA LEU A 33 2.50 20.46 12.50
C LEU A 33 2.56 21.91 12.97
N HIS A 34 2.03 22.87 12.19
CA HIS A 34 1.99 24.28 12.58
C HIS A 34 0.94 24.57 13.69
N ARG A 35 0.12 23.59 14.05
CA ARG A 35 -0.89 23.69 15.11
C ARG A 35 -0.34 23.23 16.47
N ASN A 36 -1.06 23.59 17.54
CA ASN A 36 -0.74 23.19 18.92
C ASN A 36 -0.56 21.66 19.06
N GLY A 37 0.53 21.21 19.71
CA GLY A 37 0.98 19.82 19.73
C GLY A 37 -0.05 18.80 20.27
N ASN A 38 -0.86 19.18 21.26
CA ASN A 38 -1.91 18.31 21.78
C ASN A 38 -3.04 18.09 20.77
N VAL A 39 -3.45 19.15 20.07
CA VAL A 39 -4.49 19.12 19.03
C VAL A 39 -4.00 18.33 17.82
N LEU A 40 -2.74 18.56 17.41
CA LEU A 40 -2.09 17.83 16.34
C LEU A 40 -2.13 16.32 16.57
N SER A 41 -1.77 15.86 17.76
CA SER A 41 -1.69 14.44 18.04
C SER A 41 -3.05 13.72 18.01
N LYS A 42 -4.13 14.42 18.38
CA LYS A 42 -5.51 13.92 18.24
C LYS A 42 -5.92 13.86 16.77
N ILE A 43 -5.63 14.91 15.99
CA ILE A 43 -5.96 14.96 14.56
C ILE A 43 -5.22 13.86 13.79
N GLN A 44 -3.92 13.69 14.02
CA GLN A 44 -3.11 12.63 13.39
C GLN A 44 -3.71 11.25 13.65
N TYR A 45 -4.17 11.02 14.88
CA TYR A 45 -4.74 9.76 15.27
C TYR A 45 -6.14 9.52 14.64
N ILE A 46 -6.97 10.56 14.52
CA ILE A 46 -8.24 10.49 13.78
C ILE A 46 -7.99 10.15 12.31
N ILE A 47 -7.03 10.84 11.68
CA ILE A 47 -6.63 10.60 10.29
C ILE A 47 -6.12 9.17 10.10
N SER A 48 -5.35 8.66 11.07
CA SER A 48 -4.83 7.29 11.08
C SER A 48 -5.97 6.26 11.08
N CYS A 49 -6.93 6.40 12.00
CA CYS A 49 -8.06 5.47 12.10
C CYS A 49 -8.92 5.50 10.82
N LEU A 50 -9.20 6.70 10.28
CA LEU A 50 -9.95 6.83 9.03
C LEU A 50 -9.20 6.17 7.86
N THR A 51 -7.88 6.37 7.81
CA THR A 51 -6.98 5.76 6.81
C THR A 51 -7.03 4.23 6.87
N SER A 52 -6.92 3.64 8.05
CA SER A 52 -7.03 2.18 8.22
C SER A 52 -8.39 1.65 7.76
N GLY A 53 -9.46 2.42 7.96
CA GLY A 53 -10.79 2.14 7.41
C GLY A 53 -10.83 2.16 5.89
N ILE A 54 -10.26 3.20 5.27
CA ILE A 54 -10.16 3.33 3.81
C ILE A 54 -9.41 2.13 3.22
N LEU A 55 -8.27 1.74 3.82
CA LEU A 55 -7.50 0.57 3.37
C LEU A 55 -8.27 -0.73 3.51
N LEU A 56 -9.01 -0.92 4.61
CA LEU A 56 -9.90 -2.05 4.79
C LEU A 56 -10.99 -2.10 3.71
N GLY A 57 -11.55 -0.94 3.36
CA GLY A 57 -12.51 -0.81 2.27
C GLY A 57 -11.90 -1.20 0.92
N THR A 58 -10.73 -0.65 0.59
CA THR A 58 -9.99 -0.96 -0.64
C THR A 58 -9.65 -2.44 -0.73
N LEU A 59 -9.21 -3.04 0.38
CA LEU A 59 -8.92 -4.48 0.46
C LEU A 59 -10.14 -5.31 0.11
N LEU A 60 -11.26 -5.09 0.82
CA LEU A 60 -12.43 -5.98 0.75
C LEU A 60 -13.28 -5.74 -0.51
N MET A 61 -13.40 -4.49 -0.95
CA MET A 61 -14.28 -4.12 -2.06
C MET A 61 -13.58 -4.12 -3.42
N ILE A 62 -12.25 -4.01 -3.46
CA ILE A 62 -11.51 -3.84 -4.71
C ILE A 62 -10.48 -4.96 -4.86
N ILE A 63 -9.48 -5.03 -3.99
CA ILE A 63 -8.30 -5.88 -4.19
C ILE A 63 -8.68 -7.38 -4.12
N LEU A 64 -9.41 -7.78 -3.08
CA LEU A 64 -9.77 -9.18 -2.88
C LEU A 64 -10.67 -9.74 -4.00
N PRO A 65 -11.81 -9.12 -4.38
CA PRO A 65 -12.63 -9.63 -5.47
C PRO A 65 -11.88 -9.64 -6.80
N ASN A 66 -11.14 -8.57 -7.14
CA ASN A 66 -10.40 -8.50 -8.41
C ASN A 66 -9.34 -9.61 -8.52
N SER A 67 -8.57 -9.85 -7.44
CA SER A 67 -7.55 -10.89 -7.44
C SER A 67 -8.12 -12.29 -7.66
N LEU A 68 -9.29 -12.58 -7.08
CA LEU A 68 -9.99 -13.86 -7.25
C LEU A 68 -10.63 -14.00 -8.62
N GLU A 69 -11.18 -12.92 -9.19
CA GLU A 69 -11.78 -12.92 -10.53
C GLU A 69 -10.76 -13.30 -11.60
N LEU A 70 -9.51 -12.82 -11.48
CA LEU A 70 -8.42 -13.15 -12.42
C LEU A 70 -8.08 -14.65 -12.45
N VAL A 71 -8.40 -15.40 -11.40
CA VAL A 71 -8.18 -16.86 -11.31
C VAL A 71 -9.49 -17.66 -11.36
N ALA A 72 -10.65 -17.02 -11.54
CA ALA A 72 -11.96 -17.66 -11.38
C ALA A 72 -12.39 -18.56 -12.55
N HIS A 73 -11.60 -18.65 -13.63
CA HIS A 73 -11.94 -19.44 -14.82
C HIS A 73 -12.12 -20.95 -14.54
N GLN A 74 -11.63 -21.49 -13.41
CA GLN A 74 -11.92 -22.86 -12.97
C GLN A 74 -12.20 -22.93 -11.45
N TRP A 75 -13.11 -23.81 -11.03
CA TRP A 75 -13.46 -23.98 -9.62
C TRP A 75 -12.29 -24.47 -8.74
N TYR A 76 -11.34 -25.20 -9.31
CA TYR A 76 -10.10 -25.58 -8.61
C TYR A 76 -9.18 -24.38 -8.40
N THR A 77 -9.16 -23.43 -9.35
CA THR A 77 -8.26 -22.28 -9.30
C THR A 77 -8.74 -21.21 -8.32
N ILE A 78 -10.03 -21.14 -7.97
CA ILE A 78 -10.50 -20.22 -6.92
C ILE A 78 -10.05 -20.65 -5.51
N ASN A 79 -10.12 -21.96 -5.20
CA ASN A 79 -9.58 -22.50 -3.94
C ASN A 79 -8.07 -22.29 -3.87
N MET A 80 -7.37 -22.42 -5.01
CA MET A 80 -5.96 -22.05 -5.11
C MET A 80 -5.72 -20.56 -4.93
N GLY A 81 -6.62 -19.70 -5.40
CA GLY A 81 -6.59 -18.25 -5.15
C GLY A 81 -6.57 -17.94 -3.66
N TYR A 82 -7.48 -18.54 -2.88
CA TYR A 82 -7.48 -18.40 -1.41
C TYR A 82 -6.21 -18.93 -0.74
N LEU A 83 -5.67 -20.06 -1.22
CA LEU A 83 -4.38 -20.58 -0.74
C LEU A 83 -3.25 -19.57 -1.02
N LEU A 84 -3.19 -19.00 -2.21
CA LEU A 84 -2.19 -18.00 -2.60
C LEU A 84 -2.31 -16.72 -1.78
N ILE A 85 -3.53 -16.27 -1.49
CA ILE A 85 -3.78 -15.17 -0.55
C ILE A 85 -3.20 -15.50 0.84
N GLY A 86 -3.45 -16.71 1.35
CA GLY A 86 -2.86 -17.18 2.60
C GLY A 86 -1.33 -17.20 2.57
N LEU A 87 -0.72 -17.69 1.49
CA LEU A 87 0.73 -17.69 1.32
C LEU A 87 1.31 -16.28 1.30
N GLY A 88 0.63 -15.32 0.65
CA GLY A 88 1.03 -13.91 0.63
C GLY A 88 1.02 -13.28 2.02
N PHE A 89 -0.01 -13.58 2.81
CA PHE A 89 -0.09 -13.13 4.21
C PHE A 89 1.08 -13.65 5.05
N PHE A 90 1.40 -14.95 4.95
CA PHE A 90 2.52 -15.52 5.72
C PHE A 90 3.88 -15.06 5.20
N LEU A 91 4.03 -14.82 3.89
CA LEU A 91 5.25 -14.29 3.30
C LEU A 91 5.64 -12.97 3.96
N ILE A 92 4.71 -12.02 4.05
CA ILE A 92 5.02 -10.72 4.66
C ILE A 92 5.15 -10.81 6.18
N CYS A 93 4.47 -11.75 6.84
CA CYS A 93 4.69 -12.04 8.25
C CYS A 93 6.14 -12.49 8.51
N ILE A 94 6.68 -13.38 7.67
CA ILE A 94 8.08 -13.82 7.75
C ILE A 94 9.02 -12.64 7.49
N ILE A 95 8.77 -11.84 6.45
CA ILE A 95 9.61 -10.67 6.12
C ILE A 95 9.62 -9.65 7.26
N GLN A 96 8.46 -9.38 7.87
CA GLN A 96 8.38 -8.47 9.02
C GLN A 96 9.16 -9.03 10.21
N GLU A 97 9.03 -10.31 10.53
CA GLU A 97 9.76 -10.93 11.63
C GLU A 97 11.28 -10.93 11.38
N LEU A 98 11.72 -11.23 10.16
CA LEU A 98 13.14 -11.15 9.77
C LEU A 98 13.67 -9.72 9.90
N THR A 99 12.87 -8.73 9.52
CA THR A 99 13.23 -7.32 9.63
C THR A 99 13.40 -6.91 11.09
N ASN A 100 12.44 -7.28 11.95
CA ASN A 100 12.52 -7.04 13.40
C ASN A 100 13.75 -7.72 14.03
N LEU A 101 14.01 -8.99 13.66
CA LEU A 101 15.18 -9.73 14.14
C LEU A 101 16.50 -9.09 13.71
N PHE A 102 16.58 -8.61 12.46
CA PHE A 102 17.75 -7.93 11.95
C PHE A 102 18.02 -6.62 12.67
N GLU A 103 16.98 -5.82 12.94
CA GLU A 103 17.10 -4.58 13.72
C GLU A 103 17.55 -4.85 15.16
N LEU A 104 16.98 -5.87 15.82
CA LEU A 104 17.41 -6.29 17.16
C LEU A 104 18.86 -6.75 17.18
N TYR A 105 19.30 -7.46 16.14
CA TYR A 105 20.69 -7.90 16.00
C TYR A 105 21.64 -6.70 15.85
N LEU A 106 21.29 -5.72 15.00
CA LEU A 106 22.08 -4.50 14.83
C LEU A 106 22.13 -3.67 16.12
N SER A 107 21.01 -3.53 16.82
CA SER A 107 20.94 -2.82 18.11
C SER A 107 21.85 -3.46 19.16
N LYS A 108 21.87 -4.81 19.26
CA LYS A 108 22.79 -5.53 20.15
C LYS A 108 24.26 -5.35 19.76
N ARG A 109 24.58 -5.35 18.45
CA ARG A 109 25.95 -5.14 17.97
C ARG A 109 26.45 -3.72 18.27
N GLN A 110 25.60 -2.70 18.14
CA GLN A 110 25.94 -1.32 18.51
C GLN A 110 26.20 -1.18 20.01
N ASN A 111 25.30 -1.70 20.86
CA ASN A 111 25.47 -1.67 22.32
C ASN A 111 26.75 -2.38 22.80
N LYS A 112 27.21 -3.42 22.09
CA LYS A 112 28.46 -4.12 22.41
C LYS A 112 29.71 -3.33 22.02
N ASN A 113 29.61 -2.44 21.02
CA ASN A 113 30.70 -1.56 20.59
C ASN A 113 30.71 -0.22 21.35
N GLU A 114 29.60 0.20 21.95
CA GLU A 114 29.43 1.48 22.67
C GLU A 114 29.83 1.45 24.16
N GLN A 115 30.31 0.32 24.69
CA GLN A 115 30.96 0.30 26.01
C GLN A 115 32.26 1.14 26.06
N GLU A 116 32.71 1.75 24.94
CA GLU A 116 33.91 2.59 24.88
C GLU A 116 33.64 4.09 24.57
N LYS A 117 32.42 4.52 24.22
CA LYS A 117 32.11 5.95 24.00
C LYS A 117 30.71 6.31 24.44
N LEU A 118 30.62 6.96 25.60
CA LEU A 118 29.40 7.61 26.10
C LEU A 118 29.08 8.85 25.27
N VAL A 119 27.78 9.12 25.15
CA VAL A 119 27.11 10.29 24.52
C VAL A 119 26.75 10.09 23.05
N ASP A 120 25.64 9.38 22.76
CA ASP A 120 24.51 9.80 21.85
C ASP A 120 23.48 8.65 21.56
N SER A 121 23.58 7.50 22.23
CA SER A 121 22.96 6.23 21.82
C SER A 121 21.43 6.10 21.91
N SER A 122 20.71 7.05 22.51
CA SER A 122 19.24 6.97 22.61
C SER A 122 18.51 7.38 21.30
N VAL A 123 19.17 8.11 20.40
CA VAL A 123 18.54 8.63 19.16
C VAL A 123 18.66 7.65 17.99
N THR A 124 19.73 6.85 17.92
CA THR A 124 20.02 5.92 16.81
C THR A 124 19.17 4.65 16.83
N SER A 125 18.84 4.12 18.01
CA SER A 125 18.03 2.90 18.17
C SER A 125 16.60 3.04 17.61
N HIS A 126 15.93 4.18 17.86
CA HIS A 126 14.59 4.43 17.33
C HIS A 126 14.56 4.58 15.81
N HIS A 127 15.65 5.08 15.21
CA HIS A 127 15.71 5.35 13.78
C HIS A 127 15.79 4.06 12.94
N ASN A 128 16.46 3.03 13.46
CA ASN A 128 16.59 1.74 12.77
C ASN A 128 15.24 1.01 12.69
N HIS A 129 14.45 0.99 13.78
CA HIS A 129 13.12 0.37 13.81
C HIS A 129 12.12 1.00 12.83
N GLN A 130 12.24 2.30 12.59
CA GLN A 130 11.38 2.98 11.63
C GLN A 130 11.75 2.67 10.19
N LEU A 131 13.01 2.33 9.92
CA LEU A 131 13.49 2.05 8.57
C LEU A 131 13.04 0.67 8.09
N GLY A 132 13.16 -0.38 8.90
CA GLY A 132 12.69 -1.71 8.48
C GLY A 132 11.18 -1.78 8.32
N HIS A 133 10.43 -1.05 9.14
CA HIS A 133 8.99 -0.89 8.96
C HIS A 133 8.64 -0.24 7.60
N ILE A 134 9.31 0.86 7.24
CA ILE A 134 9.15 1.51 5.93
C ILE A 134 9.50 0.54 4.79
N VAL A 135 10.61 -0.19 4.90
CA VAL A 135 11.03 -1.15 3.88
C VAL A 135 9.99 -2.25 3.69
N THR A 136 9.43 -2.78 4.78
CA THR A 136 8.42 -3.84 4.73
C THR A 136 7.13 -3.35 4.06
N ILE A 137 6.67 -2.14 4.41
CA ILE A 137 5.50 -1.51 3.78
C ILE A 137 5.75 -1.27 2.28
N VAL A 138 6.89 -0.67 1.92
CA VAL A 138 7.22 -0.39 0.51
C VAL A 138 7.33 -1.66 -0.29
N PHE A 139 7.90 -2.72 0.27
CA PHE A 139 7.96 -4.03 -0.38
C PHE A 139 6.55 -4.62 -0.57
N ALA A 140 5.77 -4.73 0.50
CA ALA A 140 4.43 -5.31 0.46
C ALA A 140 3.54 -4.61 -0.56
N LEU A 141 3.43 -3.28 -0.44
CA LEU A 141 2.58 -2.48 -1.32
C LEU A 141 3.19 -2.29 -2.71
N GLY A 142 4.52 -2.35 -2.82
CA GLY A 142 5.23 -2.17 -4.08
C GLY A 142 4.98 -3.33 -5.04
N THR A 143 4.92 -4.56 -4.52
CA THR A 143 4.53 -5.73 -5.31
C THR A 143 3.11 -5.60 -5.88
N HIS A 144 2.18 -5.05 -5.10
CA HIS A 144 0.81 -4.78 -5.55
C HIS A 144 0.77 -3.78 -6.71
N ASN A 145 1.40 -2.61 -6.51
CA ASN A 145 1.48 -1.56 -7.53
C ASN A 145 2.18 -2.06 -8.81
N PHE A 146 3.21 -2.90 -8.65
CA PHE A 146 3.89 -3.54 -9.77
C PHE A 146 2.96 -4.45 -10.61
N PHE A 147 2.18 -5.32 -9.96
CA PHE A 147 1.28 -6.23 -10.66
C PHE A 147 0.09 -5.52 -11.31
N ASP A 148 -0.42 -4.44 -10.71
CA ASP A 148 -1.43 -3.59 -11.34
C ASP A 148 -0.88 -2.87 -12.58
N GLY A 149 0.40 -2.48 -12.54
CA GLY A 149 1.12 -2.00 -13.70
C GLY A 149 1.15 -3.04 -14.83
N ILE A 150 1.52 -4.29 -14.53
CA ILE A 150 1.55 -5.38 -15.52
C ILE A 150 0.16 -5.60 -16.12
N LEU A 151 -0.90 -5.53 -15.32
CA LEU A 151 -2.28 -5.67 -15.78
C LEU A 151 -2.64 -4.62 -16.85
N ILE A 152 -2.24 -3.36 -16.63
CA ILE A 152 -2.44 -2.27 -17.61
C ILE A 152 -1.58 -2.48 -18.87
N GLY A 153 -0.30 -2.80 -18.69
CA GLY A 153 0.64 -2.99 -19.80
C GLY A 153 0.29 -4.19 -20.69
N GLY A 154 -0.21 -5.27 -20.08
CA GLY A 154 -0.58 -6.51 -20.75
C GLY A 154 -1.95 -6.48 -21.44
N GLN A 155 -2.81 -5.50 -21.14
CA GLN A 155 -4.15 -5.41 -21.72
C GLN A 155 -4.09 -5.24 -23.25
N THR A 156 -4.76 -6.13 -23.98
CA THR A 156 -4.80 -6.16 -25.46
C THR A 156 -6.14 -5.68 -26.05
N LYS A 157 -7.13 -5.45 -25.19
CA LYS A 157 -8.46 -4.92 -25.56
C LYS A 157 -8.38 -3.49 -26.10
N ASP A 158 -9.56 -2.93 -26.39
CA ASP A 158 -9.71 -1.55 -26.87
C ASP A 158 -9.25 -0.49 -25.86
N THR A 159 -9.01 0.72 -26.37
CA THR A 159 -8.51 1.84 -25.56
C THR A 159 -9.50 2.31 -24.50
N ALA A 160 -10.82 2.15 -24.69
CA ALA A 160 -11.81 2.56 -23.70
C ALA A 160 -11.75 1.64 -22.46
N THR A 161 -11.60 0.33 -22.67
CA THR A 161 -11.37 -0.61 -21.56
C THR A 161 -10.09 -0.28 -20.78
N LEU A 162 -9.02 0.11 -21.47
CA LEU A 162 -7.77 0.53 -20.82
C LEU A 162 -7.98 1.81 -19.98
N TRP A 163 -8.67 2.82 -20.50
CA TRP A 163 -8.97 4.04 -19.75
C TRP A 163 -9.82 3.78 -18.49
N LEU A 164 -10.81 2.88 -18.60
CA LEU A 164 -11.65 2.50 -17.47
C LEU A 164 -10.82 1.81 -16.38
N LEU A 165 -9.98 0.84 -16.79
CA LEU A 165 -9.06 0.13 -15.89
C LEU A 165 -8.07 1.09 -15.22
N LEU A 166 -7.45 1.99 -16.00
CA LEU A 166 -6.55 3.01 -15.50
C LEU A 166 -7.23 3.93 -14.49
N GLY A 167 -8.46 4.37 -14.78
CA GLY A 167 -9.24 5.23 -13.87
C GLY A 167 -9.50 4.54 -12.53
N ALA A 168 -9.93 3.28 -12.56
CA ALA A 168 -10.15 2.48 -11.35
C ALA A 168 -8.86 2.27 -10.55
N ILE A 169 -7.74 1.98 -11.24
CA ILE A 169 -6.43 1.80 -10.61
C ILE A 169 -5.92 3.10 -10.00
N CYS A 170 -5.90 4.20 -10.77
CA CYS A 170 -5.50 5.52 -10.29
C CYS A 170 -6.30 5.96 -9.07
N PHE A 171 -7.60 5.69 -9.04
CA PHE A 171 -8.47 6.08 -7.93
C PHE A 171 -8.03 5.43 -6.62
N HIS A 172 -7.95 4.10 -6.57
CA HIS A 172 -7.60 3.43 -5.32
C HIS A 172 -6.11 3.57 -4.99
N MET A 173 -5.21 3.61 -5.98
CA MET A 173 -3.78 3.86 -5.77
C MET A 173 -3.51 5.25 -5.19
N SER A 174 -4.28 6.26 -5.60
CA SER A 174 -4.22 7.61 -5.02
C SER A 174 -4.59 7.61 -3.54
N LEU A 175 -5.62 6.83 -3.16
CA LEU A 175 -6.00 6.66 -1.76
C LEU A 175 -4.90 5.93 -0.98
N LEU A 176 -4.35 4.83 -1.51
CA LEU A 176 -3.22 4.12 -0.90
C LEU A 176 -2.02 5.04 -0.69
N ALA A 177 -1.61 5.77 -1.73
CA ALA A 177 -0.47 6.67 -1.72
C ALA A 177 -0.61 7.74 -0.63
N PHE A 178 -1.78 8.39 -0.56
CA PHE A 178 -2.09 9.41 0.44
C PHE A 178 -2.10 8.84 1.86
N SER A 179 -2.87 7.78 2.07
CA SER A 179 -3.07 7.12 3.36
C SER A 179 -1.76 6.59 3.95
N VAL A 180 -0.98 5.85 3.16
CA VAL A 180 0.29 5.27 3.62
C VAL A 180 1.32 6.36 3.90
N THR A 181 1.37 7.41 3.07
CA THR A 181 2.26 8.56 3.33
C THR A 181 1.94 9.22 4.66
N LEU A 182 0.67 9.49 4.96
CA LEU A 182 0.27 10.06 6.24
C LEU A 182 0.63 9.14 7.41
N ARG A 183 0.38 7.84 7.26
CA ARG A 183 0.73 6.83 8.28
C ARG A 183 2.24 6.84 8.58
N LEU A 184 3.07 6.79 7.54
CA LEU A 184 4.53 6.78 7.70
C LEU A 184 5.03 8.07 8.34
N LEU A 185 4.44 9.22 8.00
CA LEU A 185 4.84 10.52 8.57
C LEU A 185 4.36 10.76 10.01
N ILE A 186 3.37 10.00 10.49
CA ILE A 186 2.98 10.01 11.91
C ILE A 186 4.05 9.29 12.74
N ASN A 187 4.62 8.21 12.21
CA ASN A 187 5.60 7.38 12.91
C ASN A 187 7.06 7.82 12.68
N ASN A 188 7.39 8.39 11.53
CA ASN A 188 8.72 8.89 11.18
C ASN A 188 8.65 10.37 10.78
N LYS A 189 9.43 11.23 11.45
CA LYS A 189 9.46 12.68 11.16
C LYS A 189 10.37 13.05 10.00
N ASN A 190 11.13 12.10 9.45
CA ASN A 190 11.99 12.34 8.31
C ASN A 190 11.19 12.31 7.00
N TYR A 191 10.65 13.48 6.64
CA TYR A 191 9.89 13.69 5.40
C TYR A 191 10.63 13.24 4.15
N PHE A 192 11.94 13.40 4.10
CA PHE A 192 12.74 13.03 2.94
C PHE A 192 12.82 11.51 2.79
N GLN A 193 13.05 10.78 3.88
CA GLN A 193 13.03 9.31 3.87
C GLN A 193 11.68 8.77 3.39
N VAL A 194 10.57 9.30 3.93
CA VAL A 194 9.22 8.88 3.51
C VAL A 194 8.96 9.23 2.05
N PHE A 195 9.33 10.42 1.60
CA PHE A 195 9.17 10.82 0.20
C PHE A 195 9.95 9.91 -0.75
N CYS A 196 11.22 9.61 -0.46
CA CYS A 196 12.03 8.70 -1.27
C CYS A 196 11.44 7.29 -1.29
N ALA A 197 11.06 6.76 -0.13
CA ALA A 197 10.46 5.43 0.01
C ALA A 197 9.15 5.31 -0.80
N MET A 198 8.25 6.30 -0.68
CA MET A 198 6.99 6.31 -1.42
C MET A 198 7.18 6.61 -2.91
N SER A 199 8.24 7.32 -3.29
CA SER A 199 8.61 7.49 -4.70
C SER A 199 9.07 6.17 -5.32
N ILE A 200 9.86 5.38 -4.59
CA ILE A 200 10.25 4.01 -5.02
C ILE A 200 9.00 3.15 -5.21
N TRP A 201 8.07 3.19 -4.24
CA TRP A 201 6.79 2.51 -4.36
C TRP A 201 6.02 2.93 -5.61
N SER A 202 5.94 4.24 -5.89
CA SER A 202 5.21 4.79 -7.04
C SER A 202 5.81 4.34 -8.39
N ILE A 203 7.14 4.26 -8.48
CA ILE A 203 7.86 3.83 -9.70
C ILE A 203 7.59 2.36 -10.05
N MET A 204 7.24 1.51 -9.08
CA MET A 204 6.92 0.10 -9.33
C MET A 204 5.76 -0.06 -10.34
N GLY A 205 4.76 0.84 -10.32
CA GLY A 205 3.64 0.81 -11.26
C GLY A 205 4.08 0.99 -12.72
N PRO A 206 4.75 2.09 -13.10
CA PRO A 206 5.32 2.26 -14.43
C PRO A 206 6.26 1.14 -14.87
N ILE A 207 7.10 0.61 -13.97
CA ILE A 207 7.94 -0.55 -14.29
C ILE A 207 7.06 -1.76 -14.64
N GLY A 208 5.98 -1.98 -13.89
CA GLY A 208 4.98 -3.01 -14.18
C GLY A 208 4.36 -2.82 -15.55
N VAL A 209 3.90 -1.62 -15.90
CA VAL A 209 3.32 -1.32 -17.22
C VAL A 209 4.31 -1.58 -18.34
N PHE A 210 5.57 -1.18 -18.17
CA PHE A 210 6.62 -1.43 -19.16
C PHE A 210 6.88 -2.93 -19.35
N ILE A 211 6.94 -3.70 -18.28
CA ILE A 211 7.08 -5.16 -18.38
C ILE A 211 5.83 -5.79 -19.00
N GLY A 212 4.64 -5.35 -18.62
CA GLY A 212 3.38 -5.80 -19.21
C GLY A 212 3.31 -5.53 -20.71
N LEU A 213 3.85 -4.40 -21.17
CA LEU A 213 4.01 -4.07 -22.59
C LEU A 213 4.93 -5.05 -23.34
N LEU A 214 6.07 -5.43 -22.74
CA LEU A 214 7.02 -6.36 -23.36
C LEU A 214 6.49 -7.78 -23.44
N VAL A 215 5.70 -8.17 -22.44
CA VAL A 215 5.17 -9.53 -22.30
C VAL A 215 3.76 -9.65 -22.89
N SER A 216 3.15 -8.55 -23.36
CA SER A 216 1.78 -8.53 -23.84
C SER A 216 1.58 -9.53 -24.99
N SER A 217 0.89 -10.62 -24.68
CA SER A 217 0.40 -11.60 -25.63
C SER A 217 -0.96 -12.08 -25.14
N ASP A 218 -1.87 -12.40 -26.05
CA ASP A 218 -3.21 -12.94 -25.75
C ASP A 218 -3.17 -14.39 -25.18
N SER A 219 -2.09 -14.76 -24.49
CA SER A 219 -1.96 -16.08 -23.90
C SER A 219 -2.72 -16.17 -22.58
N SER A 220 -3.59 -17.17 -22.47
CA SER A 220 -4.32 -17.50 -21.24
C SER A 220 -3.38 -17.78 -20.05
N GLU A 221 -2.16 -18.25 -20.32
CA GLU A 221 -1.12 -18.52 -19.33
C GLU A 221 -0.63 -17.25 -18.62
N LEU A 222 -0.42 -16.15 -19.35
CA LEU A 222 0.03 -14.89 -18.74
C LEU A 222 -1.06 -14.26 -17.85
N ASN A 223 -2.32 -14.34 -18.28
CA ASN A 223 -3.44 -13.89 -17.45
C ASN A 223 -3.54 -14.71 -16.17
N LEU A 224 -3.29 -16.02 -16.24
CA LEU A 224 -3.24 -16.89 -15.07
C LEU A 224 -2.08 -16.53 -14.13
N ILE A 225 -0.87 -16.30 -14.67
CA ILE A 225 0.29 -15.87 -13.87
C ILE A 225 0.01 -14.55 -13.16
N ASN A 226 -0.58 -13.57 -13.85
CA ASN A 226 -0.99 -12.30 -13.25
C ASN A 226 -2.01 -12.51 -12.12
N GLY A 227 -3.02 -13.36 -12.33
CA GLY A 227 -4.00 -13.70 -11.30
C GLY A 227 -3.37 -14.35 -10.06
N ILE A 228 -2.43 -15.27 -10.26
CA ILE A 228 -1.68 -15.93 -9.18
C ILE A 228 -0.90 -14.90 -8.34
N LEU A 229 -0.16 -14.01 -9.03
CA LEU A 229 0.65 -12.98 -8.39
C LEU A 229 -0.20 -11.93 -7.67
N GLN A 230 -1.35 -11.55 -8.25
CA GLN A 230 -2.32 -10.67 -7.59
C GLN A 230 -2.94 -11.31 -6.34
N CYS A 231 -3.26 -12.61 -6.35
CA CYS A 231 -3.73 -13.31 -5.15
C CYS A 231 -2.67 -13.27 -4.03
N LEU A 232 -1.40 -13.54 -4.37
CA LEU A 232 -0.29 -13.44 -3.41
C LEU A 232 -0.18 -12.01 -2.84
N SER A 233 -0.29 -11.00 -3.70
CA SER A 233 -0.24 -9.60 -3.30
C SER A 233 -1.44 -9.16 -2.46
N ALA A 234 -2.65 -9.65 -2.74
CA ALA A 234 -3.82 -9.43 -1.90
C ALA A 234 -3.57 -9.96 -0.47
N GLY A 235 -2.91 -11.11 -0.36
CA GLY A 235 -2.43 -11.67 0.91
C GLY A 235 -1.51 -10.73 1.69
N THR A 236 -0.53 -10.10 1.02
CA THR A 236 0.36 -9.13 1.68
C THR A 236 -0.41 -7.90 2.16
N PHE A 237 -1.39 -7.43 1.35
CA PHE A 237 -2.23 -6.28 1.70
C PHE A 237 -3.15 -6.55 2.91
N ILE A 238 -3.67 -7.78 3.06
CA ILE A 238 -4.42 -8.22 4.25
C ILE A 238 -3.56 -8.04 5.51
N TYR A 239 -2.31 -8.52 5.48
CA TYR A 239 -1.42 -8.40 6.64
C TYR A 239 -1.17 -6.94 7.01
N ILE A 240 -0.80 -6.11 6.02
CA ILE A 240 -0.54 -4.68 6.26
C ILE A 240 -1.79 -4.00 6.85
N THR A 241 -2.97 -4.29 6.30
CA THR A 241 -4.21 -3.66 6.77
C THR A 241 -4.56 -4.09 8.20
N PHE A 242 -4.61 -5.39 8.48
CA PHE A 242 -5.09 -5.87 9.79
C PHE A 242 -4.03 -5.83 10.88
N ILE A 243 -2.81 -6.27 10.58
CA ILE A 243 -1.76 -6.48 11.60
C ILE A 243 -0.89 -5.25 11.76
N ASP A 244 -0.54 -4.56 10.68
CA ASP A 244 0.34 -3.40 10.75
C ASP A 244 -0.41 -2.10 11.03
N MET A 245 -1.60 -1.94 10.44
CA MET A 245 -2.34 -0.68 10.51
C MET A 245 -3.45 -0.68 11.56
N ILE A 246 -4.48 -1.53 11.39
CA ILE A 246 -5.65 -1.57 12.28
C ILE A 246 -5.26 -1.95 13.71
N ARG A 247 -4.44 -3.00 13.89
CA ARG A 247 -3.99 -3.40 15.23
C ARG A 247 -3.29 -2.25 15.95
N ASP A 248 -2.36 -1.57 15.28
CA ASP A 248 -1.64 -0.45 15.88
C ASP A 248 -2.58 0.70 16.26
N ASP A 249 -3.58 1.00 15.43
CA ASP A 249 -4.60 2.00 15.77
C ASP A 249 -5.43 1.57 16.98
N LEU A 250 -5.82 0.29 17.09
CA LEU A 250 -6.61 -0.19 18.22
C LEU A 250 -5.81 -0.35 19.51
N MET A 251 -4.50 -0.58 19.43
CA MET A 251 -3.62 -0.83 20.60
C MET A 251 -2.97 0.45 21.12
N LYS A 252 -2.56 1.37 20.25
CA LYS A 252 -1.85 2.61 20.62
C LYS A 252 -2.84 3.77 20.72
N THR A 253 -3.77 3.71 21.69
CA THR A 253 -4.90 4.64 21.72
C THR A 253 -4.63 5.93 22.50
N LYS A 254 -4.84 7.09 21.85
CA LYS A 254 -4.99 8.39 22.52
C LYS A 254 -6.45 8.81 22.74
N LEU A 255 -7.38 8.11 22.08
CA LEU A 255 -8.84 8.28 22.20
C LEU A 255 -9.46 7.02 22.83
N CYS A 256 -10.76 7.07 23.12
CA CYS A 256 -11.50 5.90 23.57
C CYS A 256 -11.52 4.81 22.46
N PRO A 257 -11.28 3.52 22.77
CA PRO A 257 -11.22 2.45 21.77
C PRO A 257 -12.45 2.37 20.84
N PHE A 258 -13.65 2.60 21.38
CA PHE A 258 -14.88 2.62 20.59
C PHE A 258 -14.90 3.72 19.53
N ILE A 259 -14.30 4.88 19.80
CA ILE A 259 -14.21 5.99 18.82
C ILE A 259 -13.34 5.55 17.64
N ASN A 260 -12.26 4.82 17.90
CA ASN A 260 -11.36 4.34 16.86
C ASN A 260 -12.07 3.37 15.92
N ILE A 261 -12.85 2.44 16.48
CA ILE A 261 -13.67 1.50 15.70
C ILE A 261 -14.67 2.26 14.83
N ILE A 262 -15.34 3.27 15.38
CA ILE A 262 -16.26 4.11 14.61
C ILE A 262 -15.54 4.83 13.46
N LEU A 263 -14.36 5.40 13.71
CA LEU A 263 -13.58 6.10 12.68
C LEU A 263 -13.08 5.15 11.58
N ILE A 264 -12.62 3.95 11.94
CA ILE A 264 -12.25 2.89 10.99
C ILE A 264 -13.48 2.49 10.16
N PHE A 265 -14.64 2.31 10.82
CA PHE A 265 -15.87 1.95 10.13
C PHE A 265 -16.34 3.05 9.17
N VAL A 266 -16.22 4.32 9.55
CA VAL A 266 -16.51 5.46 8.65
C VAL A 266 -15.58 5.45 7.43
N GLY A 267 -14.27 5.21 7.63
CA GLY A 267 -13.32 5.08 6.52
C GLY A 267 -13.68 3.94 5.56
N PHE A 268 -14.09 2.80 6.10
CA PHE A 268 -14.57 1.66 5.32
C PHE A 268 -15.84 2.01 4.52
N LEU A 269 -16.82 2.66 5.15
CA LEU A 269 -18.06 3.07 4.51
C LEU A 269 -17.83 4.04 3.35
N ILE A 270 -16.85 4.95 3.45
CA ILE A 270 -16.51 5.86 2.35
C ILE A 270 -16.16 5.06 1.08
N ILE A 271 -15.33 4.03 1.20
CA ILE A 271 -15.00 3.18 0.05
C ILE A 271 -16.23 2.42 -0.46
N VAL A 272 -17.02 1.83 0.43
CA VAL A 272 -18.23 1.10 0.03
C VAL A 272 -19.16 1.98 -0.78
N LEU A 273 -19.42 3.21 -0.33
CA LEU A 273 -20.28 4.16 -1.04
C LEU A 273 -19.72 4.54 -2.41
N ILE A 274 -18.40 4.73 -2.52
CA ILE A 274 -17.75 5.05 -3.79
C ILE A 274 -17.81 3.86 -4.75
N SER A 275 -17.55 2.64 -4.26
CA SER A 275 -17.64 1.41 -5.06
C SER A 275 -19.05 1.16 -5.57
N LEU A 276 -20.07 1.36 -4.73
CA LEU A 276 -21.48 1.21 -5.13
C LEU A 276 -21.89 2.26 -6.16
N TRP A 277 -21.45 3.51 -5.98
CA TRP A 277 -21.73 4.58 -6.94
C TRP A 277 -21.11 4.27 -8.31
N TYR A 278 -19.86 3.78 -8.33
CA TYR A 278 -19.18 3.40 -9.56
C TYR A 278 -19.90 2.26 -10.31
N GLN A 279 -20.36 1.23 -9.58
CA GLN A 279 -21.14 0.12 -10.15
C GLN A 279 -22.53 0.53 -10.67
N HIS A 280 -23.11 1.62 -10.19
CA HIS A 280 -24.40 2.09 -10.68
C HIS A 280 -24.25 3.01 -11.92
N ALA A 281 -23.12 3.70 -12.02
CA ALA A 281 -22.84 4.62 -13.11
C ALA A 281 -22.34 3.92 -14.40
N HIS A 282 -21.88 2.67 -14.30
CA HIS A 282 -21.27 1.88 -15.38
C HIS A 282 -21.78 0.44 -15.37
#